data_AF-A0A949N955-F1
#
_entry.id   AF-A0A949N955-F1
#
_cell.length_a   1.000
_cell.length_b   1.000
_cell.length_c   1.000
_cell.angle_alpha   90.00
_cell.angle_beta   90.00
_cell.angle_gamma   90.00
#
_symmetry.space_group_name_H-M   'P 1'
#
loop_
_entity.id
_entity.type
_entity.pdbx_description
1 polymer ?
#
loop_
_entity_poly.entity_id
_entity_poly.type
_entity_poly.pdbx_seq_one_letter_code
_entity_poly.pdbx_strand_id
1 'polypeptide(L)'
;MIIGCASIVFLGRVGQATSSTGTNFEFSAITGCIVGGTSTLGGSGTIIGAIIGTIMMASLDNGMSLLNLGTTYQYLIKGLVLLGAVAIDISSKRK
;
A
#
# COMPACT_ATOMS: atom_id res chain seq x y z
N MET A 1 26.35 5.36 -13.87
CA MET A 1 25.85 5.43 -15.26
C MET A 1 24.75 4.40 -15.56
N ILE A 2 24.91 3.14 -15.15
CA ILE A 2 23.92 2.05 -15.39
C ILE A 2 22.51 2.32 -14.81
N ILE A 3 22.41 3.04 -13.68
CA ILE A 3 21.13 3.39 -13.05
C ILE A 3 20.31 4.35 -13.92
N GLY A 4 20.95 5.26 -14.66
CA GLY A 4 20.25 6.22 -15.53
C GLY A 4 19.58 5.55 -16.73
N CYS A 5 20.21 4.53 -17.30
CA CYS A 5 19.64 3.75 -18.40
C CYS A 5 18.44 2.92 -17.94
N ALA A 6 18.49 2.34 -16.73
CA ALA A 6 17.37 1.61 -16.14
C ALA A 6 16.15 2.52 -15.90
N SER A 7 16.38 3.75 -15.43
CA SER A 7 15.31 4.74 -15.19
C SER A 7 14.61 5.18 -16.48
N ILE A 8 15.35 5.36 -17.59
CA ILE A 8 14.77 5.77 -18.89
C ILE A 8 13.89 4.66 -19.47
N VAL A 9 14.30 3.40 -19.36
CA VAL A 9 13.52 2.26 -19.86
C VAL A 9 12.26 2.05 -19.01
N PHE A 10 12.35 2.25 -17.70
CA PHE A 10 11.18 2.20 -16.81
C PHE A 10 10.19 3.33 -17.10
N LEU A 11 10.67 4.57 -17.32
CA LEU A 11 9.82 5.68 -17.77
C LEU A 11 9.16 5.40 -19.12
N GLY A 12 9.88 4.81 -20.07
CA GLY A 12 9.35 4.44 -21.39
C GLY A 12 8.28 3.35 -21.34
N ARG A 13 8.40 2.38 -20.41
CA ARG A 13 7.35 1.38 -20.17
C ARG A 13 6.09 1.99 -19.54
N VAL A 14 6.27 2.96 -18.64
CA VAL A 14 5.16 3.62 -17.95
C VAL A 14 4.47 4.65 -18.85
N GLY A 15 5.14 5.16 -19.89
CA GLY A 15 4.57 6.01 -20.94
C GLY A 15 4.08 7.38 -20.48
N GLN A 16 3.94 7.60 -19.17
CA GLN A 16 3.42 8.80 -18.54
C GLN A 16 4.11 8.99 -17.18
N ALA A 17 4.94 10.02 -17.05
CA ALA A 17 5.34 10.54 -15.73
C ALA A 17 4.15 11.32 -15.14
N THR A 18 3.01 10.66 -14.95
CA THR A 18 1.92 11.23 -14.17
C THR A 18 2.34 11.13 -12.71
N SER A 19 2.29 12.25 -11.98
CA SER A 19 2.42 12.31 -10.52
C SER A 19 1.60 11.24 -9.79
N SER A 20 0.54 10.74 -10.43
CA SER A 20 -0.33 9.63 -10.04
C SER A 20 0.35 8.27 -9.79
N THR A 21 1.45 7.95 -10.49
CA THR A 21 2.13 6.65 -10.33
C THR A 21 2.78 6.50 -8.95
N GLY A 22 3.20 7.61 -8.33
CA GLY A 22 3.69 7.63 -6.95
C GLY A 22 2.59 7.78 -5.88
N THR A 23 1.47 8.43 -6.20
CA THR A 23 0.44 8.88 -5.23
C THR A 23 -0.38 7.77 -4.56
N ASN A 24 -0.04 6.51 -4.80
CA ASN A 24 -0.73 5.34 -4.25
C ASN A 24 0.20 4.38 -3.51
N PHE A 25 1.52 4.49 -3.75
CA PHE A 25 2.51 3.64 -3.09
C PHE A 25 2.67 4.01 -1.62
N GLU A 26 2.69 5.30 -1.29
CA GLU A 26 2.75 5.76 0.10
C GLU A 26 1.52 5.27 0.89
N PHE A 27 0.34 5.36 0.29
CA PHE A 27 -0.90 4.93 0.92
C PHE A 27 -0.96 3.40 1.11
N SER A 28 -0.52 2.62 0.12
CA SER A 28 -0.43 1.15 0.23
C SER A 28 0.62 0.71 1.25
N ALA A 29 1.74 1.44 1.35
CA ALA A 29 2.78 1.20 2.35
C ALA A 29 2.28 1.46 3.77
N ILE A 30 1.64 2.60 4.02
CA ILE A 30 1.06 2.93 5.34
C ILE A 30 -0.03 1.90 5.68
N THR A 31 -0.93 1.60 4.75
CA THR A 31 -2.00 0.62 4.98
C THR A 31 -1.46 -0.77 5.29
N GLY A 32 -0.46 -1.24 4.54
CA GLY A 32 0.19 -2.52 4.78
C GLY A 32 0.86 -2.61 6.15
N CYS A 33 1.51 -1.54 6.60
CA CYS A 33 2.06 -1.48 7.96
C CYS A 33 0.95 -1.56 9.03
N ILE A 34 -0.16 -0.84 8.86
CA ILE A 34 -1.27 -0.85 9.83
C ILE A 34 -1.95 -2.21 9.89
N VAL A 35 -2.27 -2.79 8.73
CA VAL A 35 -2.87 -4.13 8.62
C VAL A 35 -1.95 -5.20 9.22
N GLY A 36 -0.63 -5.05 9.06
CA GLY A 36 0.40 -5.92 9.65
C GLY A 36 0.53 -5.82 11.18
N GLY A 37 -0.27 -4.98 11.85
CA GLY A 37 -0.23 -4.79 13.30
C GLY A 37 0.86 -3.83 13.76
N THR A 38 1.36 -2.96 12.86
CA THR A 38 2.32 -1.92 13.25
C THR A 38 1.55 -0.76 13.88
N SER A 39 1.77 -0.52 15.17
CA SER A 39 1.05 0.52 15.93
C SER A 39 1.11 1.89 15.25
N THR A 40 -0.07 2.39 14.85
CA THR A 40 -0.29 3.75 14.31
C THR A 40 0.01 4.86 15.32
N LEU A 41 -0.04 4.52 16.61
CA LEU A 41 0.13 5.43 17.75
C LEU A 41 1.49 5.23 18.47
N GLY A 42 2.35 4.34 17.96
CA GLY A 42 3.63 3.97 18.56
C GLY A 42 3.53 2.96 19.71
N GLY A 43 4.51 2.05 19.83
CA GLY A 43 4.75 1.25 21.04
C GLY A 43 4.49 -0.27 21.02
N SER A 44 3.80 -0.86 20.02
CA SER A 44 3.58 -2.33 19.96
C SER A 44 3.33 -2.85 18.54
N GLY A 45 4.37 -2.86 17.71
CA GLY A 45 4.34 -3.48 16.39
C GLY A 45 5.70 -4.07 16.03
N THR A 46 5.73 -5.23 15.37
CA THR A 46 6.98 -5.85 14.94
C THR A 46 7.24 -5.58 13.45
N ILE A 47 8.52 -5.42 13.09
CA ILE A 47 8.94 -5.24 11.69
C ILE A 47 8.46 -6.41 10.82
N ILE A 48 8.49 -7.63 11.37
CA ILE A 48 8.06 -8.85 10.67
C ILE A 48 6.55 -8.80 10.35
N GLY A 49 5.71 -8.31 11.28
CA GLY A 49 4.28 -8.11 11.03
C GLY A 49 4.01 -7.09 9.92
N ALA A 50 4.76 -5.98 9.90
CA ALA A 50 4.67 -4.95 8.86
C ALA A 50 5.01 -5.50 7.46
N ILE A 51 6.05 -6.34 7.37
CA ILE A 51 6.45 -6.96 6.10
C ILE A 51 5.34 -7.90 5.58
N ILE A 52 4.75 -8.71 6.45
CA ILE A 52 3.65 -9.61 6.06
C ILE A 52 2.41 -8.81 5.62
N GLY A 53 2.08 -7.73 6.35
CA GLY A 53 0.95 -6.85 6.00
C GLY A 53 1.15 -6.09 4.69
N THR A 54 2.37 -5.62 4.41
CA THR A 54 2.70 -4.95 3.13
C THR A 54 2.71 -5.91 1.95
N ILE A 55 3.13 -7.17 2.14
CA ILE A 55 3.02 -8.22 1.12
C ILE A 55 1.54 -8.54 0.81
N MET A 56 0.68 -8.58 1.83
CA MET A 56 -0.77 -8.69 1.65
C MET A 56 -1.32 -7.52 0.83
N MET A 57 -0.93 -6.28 1.15
CA MET A 57 -1.38 -5.09 0.43
C MET A 57 -0.88 -5.06 -1.03
N ALA A 58 0.34 -5.52 -1.27
CA ALA A 58 0.88 -5.69 -2.62
C ALA A 58 0.12 -6.78 -3.42
N SER A 59 -0.29 -7.86 -2.76
CA SER A 59 -1.11 -8.91 -3.38
C SER A 59 -2.51 -8.40 -3.75
N LEU A 60 -3.12 -7.58 -2.89
CA LEU A 60 -4.38 -6.90 -3.17
C LEU A 60 -4.25 -5.94 -4.36
N ASP A 61 -3.14 -5.19 -4.45
CA ASP A 61 -2.87 -4.30 -5.58
C ASP A 61 -2.81 -5.07 -6.91
N ASN A 62 -2.10 -6.20 -6.91
CA ASN A 62 -2.05 -7.09 -8.07
C ASN A 62 -3.42 -7.70 -8.39
N GLY A 63 -4.21 -8.08 -7.38
CA GLY A 63 -5.58 -8.59 -7.56
C GLY A 63 -6.53 -7.56 -8.17
N MET A 64 -6.48 -6.32 -7.70
CA MET A 64 -7.28 -5.23 -8.27
C MET A 64 -6.85 -4.86 -9.70
N SER A 65 -5.56 -4.97 -9.99
CA SER A 65 -5.01 -4.79 -11.34
C SER A 65 -5.52 -5.88 -12.31
N LEU A 66 -5.57 -7.14 -11.87
CA LEU A 66 -6.12 -8.26 -12.64
C LEU A 66 -7.62 -8.13 -12.90
N LEU A 67 -8.37 -7.58 -11.94
CA LEU A 67 -9.80 -7.28 -12.07
C LEU A 67 -10.08 -6.01 -12.90
N ASN A 68 -9.03 -5.34 -13.41
CA ASN A 68 -9.12 -4.11 -14.19
C ASN A 68 -9.97 -3.01 -13.51
N LEU A 69 -9.90 -2.95 -12.18
CA LEU A 69 -10.63 -1.94 -11.42
C LEU A 69 -9.97 -0.58 -11.68
N GLY A 70 -10.74 0.38 -12.20
CA GLY A 70 -10.26 1.74 -12.45
C GLY A 70 -9.65 2.36 -11.19
N THR A 71 -8.70 3.28 -11.37
CA THR A 71 -7.87 3.85 -10.29
C THR A 71 -8.70 4.46 -9.15
N THR A 72 -9.87 5.02 -9.46
CA THR A 72 -10.84 5.53 -8.48
C THR A 72 -11.36 4.46 -7.54
N TYR A 73 -11.67 3.26 -8.06
CA TYR A 73 -12.15 2.14 -7.26
C TYR A 73 -11.02 1.54 -6.42
N GLN A 74 -9.80 1.48 -6.93
CA GLN A 74 -8.65 1.03 -6.14
C GLN A 74 -8.42 1.92 -4.91
N TYR A 75 -8.54 3.23 -5.08
CA TYR A 75 -8.39 4.18 -3.96
C TYR A 75 -9.48 4.00 -2.89
N LEU A 76 -10.73 3.84 -3.34
CA LEU A 76 -11.87 3.57 -2.47
C LEU A 76 -11.71 2.26 -1.68
N ILE A 77 -11.28 1.19 -2.34
CA ILE A 77 -11.09 -0.12 -1.71
C ILE A 77 -9.93 -0.07 -0.72
N LYS A 78 -8.78 0.51 -1.10
CA LYS A 78 -7.63 0.68 -0.20
C LYS A 78 -8.02 1.52 1.03
N GLY A 79 -8.83 2.57 0.85
CA GLY A 79 -9.36 3.40 1.94
C GLY A 79 -10.30 2.66 2.88
N LEU A 80 -11.20 1.83 2.34
CA LEU A 80 -12.06 0.95 3.13
C LEU A 80 -11.26 -0.06 3.94
N VAL A 81 -10.25 -0.68 3.34
CA VAL A 81 -9.36 -1.63 4.02
C VAL A 81 -8.61 -0.96 5.17
N LEU A 82 -8.05 0.25 4.94
CA LEU A 82 -7.37 1.01 5.99
C LEU A 82 -8.32 1.39 7.13
N LEU A 83 -9.53 1.89 6.83
CA LEU A 83 -10.52 2.23 7.86
C LEU A 83 -10.92 1.01 8.68
N GLY A 84 -11.16 -0.13 8.03
CA GLY A 84 -11.46 -1.38 8.71
C GLY A 84 -10.32 -1.85 9.62
N ALA A 85 -9.09 -1.79 9.12
CA ALA A 85 -7.89 -2.14 9.89
C ALA A 85 -7.72 -1.25 11.12
N VAL A 86 -7.87 0.07 10.97
CA VAL A 86 -7.75 1.03 12.08
C VAL A 86 -8.89 0.87 13.10
N ALA A 87 -10.12 0.60 12.65
CA ALA A 87 -11.25 0.36 13.56
C ALA A 87 -11.02 -0.87 14.45
N ILE A 88 -10.46 -1.94 13.88
CA ILE A 88 -10.10 -3.16 14.62
C ILE A 88 -8.89 -2.89 15.54
N ASP A 89 -7.87 -2.17 15.07
CA ASP A 89 -6.69 -1.79 15.86
C ASP A 89 -7.08 -0.99 17.11
N ILE A 90 -7.96 0.00 16.95
CA ILE A 90 -8.49 0.82 18.06
C ILE A 90 -9.34 -0.01 19.03
N SER A 91 -10.18 -0.91 18.51
CA SER A 91 -11.03 -1.77 19.34
C SER A 91 -10.22 -2.80 20.13
N SER A 92 -9.17 -3.36 19.50
CA SER A 92 -8.25 -4.30 20.15
C SER A 92 -7.43 -3.67 21.27
N LYS A 93 -7.19 -2.35 21.22
CA LYS A 93 -6.44 -1.61 22.25
C LYS A 93 -7.31 -1.15 23.43
N ARG A 94 -8.64 -1.32 23.36
CA ARG A 94 -9.60 -0.99 24.42
C ARG A 94 -9.91 -2.18 25.36
N LYS A 95 -9.25 -3.32 25.17
CA LYS A 95 -9.16 -4.43 26.13
C LYS A 95 -7.72 -4.57 26.61
#